data_AF-Q4N5T3-F1
#
_entry.id   AF-Q4N5T3-F1
#
_cell.length_a   1.000
_cell.length_b   1.000
_cell.length_c   1.000
_cell.angle_alpha   90.00
_cell.angle_beta   90.00
_cell.angle_gamma   90.00
#
_symmetry.space_group_name_H-M   'P 1'
#
loop_
_entity.id
_entity.type
_entity.pdbx_description
1 polymer ?
#
loop_
_entity_poly.entity_id
_entity_poly.type
_entity_poly.pdbx_seq_one_letter_code
_entity_poly.pdbx_strand_id
1 'polypeptide(L)'
;MVMKQLLLKDRKLDIAEEFDDYTFDIVRHDLYGVPAYVIYSKNEYDLVAVYDNCHLIWQQNHPNDKAAFVIVHGELSTTTLINVLVKGQGESYNLYYNKNGSDWEQTCLISKYSLVN
;
A
#
# COMPACT_ATOMS: atom_id res chain seq x y z
N MET A 1 -18.82 24.23 -20.31
CA MET A 1 -17.99 23.87 -19.13
C MET A 1 -18.30 22.41 -18.76
N VAL A 2 -17.80 21.45 -19.57
CA VAL A 2 -18.30 20.04 -19.62
C VAL A 2 -17.18 19.00 -19.38
N MET A 3 -15.98 19.42 -18.95
CA MET A 3 -14.80 18.53 -18.88
C MET A 3 -14.04 18.64 -17.55
N LYS A 4 -14.70 18.43 -16.41
CA LYS A 4 -13.98 17.74 -15.32
C LYS A 4 -13.95 16.30 -15.78
N GLN A 5 -12.81 15.89 -16.34
CA GLN A 5 -12.51 14.50 -16.70
C GLN A 5 -13.23 13.54 -15.76
N LEU A 6 -13.97 12.58 -16.31
CA LEU A 6 -14.36 11.37 -15.60
C LEU A 6 -13.12 10.93 -14.79
N LEU A 7 -13.16 11.13 -13.47
CA LEU A 7 -12.07 10.74 -12.59
C LEU A 7 -11.85 9.25 -12.86
N LEU A 8 -10.65 8.88 -13.35
CA LEU A 8 -10.34 7.48 -13.65
C LEU A 8 -10.65 6.64 -12.41
N LYS A 9 -11.14 5.41 -12.56
CA LYS A 9 -11.41 4.57 -11.39
C LYS A 9 -10.11 4.17 -10.69
N ASP A 10 -9.08 3.91 -11.49
CA ASP A 10 -7.78 3.46 -11.04
C ASP A 10 -6.99 4.58 -10.34
N ARG A 11 -6.41 4.25 -9.20
CA ARG A 11 -5.61 5.15 -8.36
C ARG A 11 -4.27 4.53 -8.03
N LYS A 12 -3.29 5.43 -7.87
CA LYS A 12 -1.95 5.14 -7.41
C LYS A 12 -1.77 5.85 -6.08
N LEU A 13 -1.08 5.19 -5.17
CA LEU A 13 -0.73 5.73 -3.87
C LEU A 13 0.79 5.90 -3.81
N ASP A 14 1.29 7.08 -3.48
CA ASP A 14 2.65 7.26 -3.00
C ASP A 14 2.58 7.51 -1.50
N ILE A 15 3.20 6.63 -0.70
CA ILE A 15 3.13 6.70 0.76
C ILE A 15 4.03 7.79 1.35
N ALA A 16 4.92 8.37 0.53
CA ALA A 16 5.83 9.43 0.95
C ALA A 16 5.27 10.84 0.67
N GLU A 17 4.17 10.94 -0.10
CA GLU A 17 3.51 12.19 -0.41
C GLU A 17 2.38 12.50 0.61
N GLU A 18 1.87 13.73 0.56
CA GLU A 18 0.65 14.08 1.28
C GLU A 18 -0.53 13.28 0.70
N PHE A 19 -1.34 12.71 1.58
CA PHE A 19 -2.42 11.85 1.14
C PHE A 19 -3.61 12.64 0.61
N ASP A 20 -4.18 12.11 -0.48
CA ASP A 20 -5.46 12.58 -1.00
C ASP A 20 -6.62 11.97 -0.20
N ASP A 21 -7.07 12.69 0.83
CA ASP A 21 -8.22 12.33 1.68
C ASP A 21 -9.54 12.21 0.91
N TYR A 22 -9.62 12.66 -0.36
CA TYR A 22 -10.80 12.40 -1.20
C TYR A 22 -10.77 10.99 -1.80
N THR A 23 -9.59 10.40 -1.99
CA THR A 23 -9.40 9.10 -2.61
C THR A 23 -9.18 7.98 -1.59
N PHE A 24 -8.44 8.27 -0.52
CA PHE A 24 -7.99 7.28 0.44
C PHE A 24 -8.53 7.57 1.84
N ASP A 25 -8.83 6.51 2.58
CA ASP A 25 -9.00 6.57 4.02
C ASP A 25 -7.75 6.01 4.69
N ILE A 26 -7.36 6.62 5.81
CA ILE A 26 -6.14 6.28 6.54
C ILE A 26 -6.47 6.13 8.01
N VAL A 27 -6.18 4.95 8.54
CA VAL A 27 -6.40 4.64 9.95
C VAL A 27 -5.07 4.32 10.61
N ARG A 28 -4.72 5.11 11.62
CA ARG A 28 -3.55 4.84 12.46
C ARG A 28 -3.93 3.80 13.52
N HIS A 29 -3.14 2.76 13.61
CA HIS A 29 -3.20 1.72 14.64
C HIS A 29 -1.91 1.68 15.44
N ASP A 30 -2.02 1.17 16.65
CA ASP A 30 -0.87 0.72 17.44
C ASP A 30 -0.88 -0.81 17.42
N LEU A 31 0.13 -1.42 16.77
CA LEU A 31 0.29 -2.86 16.67
C LEU A 31 1.47 -3.26 17.53
N TYR A 32 1.18 -3.72 18.75
CA TYR A 32 2.18 -4.19 19.72
C TYR A 32 3.21 -3.11 20.13
N GLY A 33 2.77 -1.86 20.30
CA GLY A 33 3.63 -0.73 20.65
C GLY A 33 4.37 -0.12 19.46
N VAL A 34 4.10 -0.61 18.24
CA VAL A 34 4.64 -0.07 16.99
C VAL A 34 3.49 0.59 16.21
N PRO A 35 3.61 1.86 15.82
CA PRO A 35 2.60 2.51 15.00
C PRO A 35 2.45 1.78 13.67
N ALA A 36 1.24 1.78 13.13
CA ALA A 36 0.97 1.28 11.79
C ALA A 36 -0.13 2.12 11.14
N TYR A 37 -0.09 2.23 9.82
CA TYR A 37 -1.07 2.96 9.03
C TYR A 37 -1.75 1.99 8.08
N VAL A 38 -3.07 1.84 8.21
CA VAL A 38 -3.88 1.05 7.30
C VAL A 38 -4.54 2.02 6.32
N ILE A 39 -4.15 1.90 5.06
CA ILE A 39 -4.57 2.78 3.97
C ILE A 39 -5.39 1.96 2.98
N TYR A 40 -6.54 2.48 2.56
CA TYR A 40 -7.36 1.85 1.54
C TYR A 40 -8.07 2.89 0.69
N SER A 41 -8.36 2.55 -0.56
CA SER A 41 -9.13 3.43 -1.44
C SER A 41 -10.61 3.40 -1.06
N LYS A 42 -11.29 4.54 -1.21
CA LYS A 42 -12.75 4.59 -1.08
C LYS A 42 -13.40 3.73 -2.17
N ASN A 43 -14.65 3.31 -1.92
CA ASN A 43 -15.33 2.26 -2.68
C ASN A 43 -15.43 2.51 -4.20
N GLU A 44 -15.44 3.76 -4.63
CA GLU A 44 -15.49 4.16 -6.03
C GLU A 44 -14.14 4.07 -6.75
N TYR A 45 -13.05 3.84 -6.02
CA TYR A 45 -11.69 3.84 -6.53
C TYR A 45 -11.01 2.48 -6.36
N ASP A 46 -10.16 2.18 -7.32
CA ASP A 46 -9.40 0.96 -7.43
C ASP A 46 -7.91 1.27 -7.19
N LEU A 47 -7.31 0.83 -6.09
CA LEU A 47 -5.87 0.99 -5.86
C LEU A 47 -5.07 -0.04 -6.65
N VAL A 48 -4.38 0.41 -7.69
CA VAL A 48 -3.70 -0.44 -8.69
C VAL A 48 -2.17 -0.40 -8.62
N ALA A 49 -1.60 0.55 -7.88
CA ALA A 49 -0.16 0.63 -7.63
C ALA A 49 0.17 1.43 -6.36
N VAL A 50 1.28 1.06 -5.71
CA VAL A 50 1.82 1.68 -4.50
C VAL A 50 3.28 2.03 -4.72
N TYR A 51 3.66 3.24 -4.32
CA TYR A 51 4.97 3.84 -4.47
C TYR A 51 5.48 4.39 -3.14
N ASP A 52 6.78 4.64 -3.07
CA ASP A 52 7.46 5.44 -2.05
C ASP A 52 8.46 6.36 -2.75
N ASN A 53 8.19 7.67 -2.75
CA ASN A 53 8.98 8.69 -3.43
C ASN A 53 9.24 8.31 -4.90
N CYS A 54 8.18 8.02 -5.65
CA CYS A 54 8.19 7.55 -7.03
C CYS A 54 8.82 6.16 -7.27
N HIS A 55 9.37 5.47 -6.25
CA HIS A 55 9.85 4.10 -6.41
C HIS A 55 8.71 3.11 -6.27
N LEU A 56 8.56 2.23 -7.26
CA LEU A 56 7.49 1.25 -7.28
C LEU A 56 7.70 0.20 -6.17
N ILE A 57 6.69 0.01 -5.34
CA ILE A 57 6.65 -1.06 -4.33
C ILE A 57 5.82 -2.22 -4.85
N TRP A 58 4.60 -1.92 -5.29
CA TRP A 58 3.65 -2.91 -5.80
C TRP A 58 2.83 -2.35 -6.96
N GLN A 59 2.52 -3.20 -7.92
CA GLN A 59 1.57 -2.93 -8.99
C GLN A 59 0.72 -4.17 -9.24
N GLN A 60 -0.54 -3.98 -9.62
CA GLN A 60 -1.39 -5.08 -10.05
C GLN A 60 -0.75 -5.84 -11.23
N ASN A 61 -0.68 -7.16 -11.11
CA ASN A 61 -0.24 -8.03 -12.22
C ASN A 61 -1.41 -8.40 -13.14
N HIS A 62 -2.63 -8.47 -12.60
CA HIS A 62 -3.85 -8.70 -13.36
C HIS A 62 -4.80 -7.49 -13.23
N PRO A 63 -5.55 -7.11 -14.29
CA PRO A 63 -6.57 -6.05 -14.22
C PRO A 63 -7.67 -6.20 -13.16
N ASN A 64 -7.81 -7.38 -12.55
CA ASN A 64 -8.82 -7.65 -11.53
C ASN A 64 -8.22 -7.62 -10.11
N ASP A 65 -6.90 -7.63 -10.00
CA ASP A 65 -6.22 -7.54 -8.72
C ASP A 65 -6.26 -6.09 -8.27
N LYS A 66 -6.60 -5.89 -7.01
CA LYS A 66 -6.69 -4.56 -6.39
C LYS A 66 -6.11 -4.64 -4.98
N ALA A 67 -5.34 -3.64 -4.58
CA ALA A 67 -4.96 -3.53 -3.18
C ALA A 67 -6.22 -3.19 -2.38
N ALA A 68 -6.63 -4.10 -1.51
CA ALA A 68 -7.72 -3.87 -0.56
C ALA A 68 -7.21 -3.02 0.61
N PHE A 69 -6.00 -3.30 1.09
CA PHE A 69 -5.32 -2.52 2.12
C PHE A 69 -3.82 -2.44 1.83
N VAL A 70 -3.24 -1.28 2.16
CA VAL A 70 -1.80 -1.08 2.30
C VAL A 70 -1.55 -0.81 3.77
N ILE A 71 -0.74 -1.65 4.41
CA ILE A 71 -0.38 -1.52 5.82
C ILE A 71 1.08 -1.11 5.87
N VAL A 72 1.33 0.12 6.31
CA VAL A 72 2.67 0.63 6.57
C VAL A 72 3.02 0.35 8.02
N HIS A 73 4.09 -0.41 8.26
CA HIS A 73 4.55 -0.72 9.60
C HIS A 73 5.56 0.34 10.06
N GLY A 74 5.37 0.86 11.27
CA GLY A 74 6.14 1.98 11.81
C GLY A 74 5.59 3.33 11.36
N GLU A 75 6.43 4.36 11.49
CA GLU A 75 6.11 5.71 11.00
C GLU A 75 6.30 5.79 9.47
N LEU A 76 5.41 6.52 8.78
CA LEU A 76 5.40 6.62 7.32
C LEU A 76 6.75 7.04 6.74
N SER A 77 7.40 8.05 7.34
CA SER A 77 8.65 8.62 6.84
C SER A 77 9.89 7.73 7.05
N THR A 78 9.80 6.76 7.96
CA THR A 78 10.93 5.89 8.32
C THR A 78 10.62 4.42 8.12
N THR A 79 9.48 4.11 7.48
CA THR A 79 9.04 2.73 7.31
C THR A 79 10.04 1.96 6.45
N THR A 80 10.27 0.71 6.84
CA THR A 80 11.07 -0.26 6.08
C THR A 80 10.28 -1.50 5.73
N LEU A 81 9.01 -1.57 6.11
CA LEU A 81 8.17 -2.75 5.93
C LEU A 81 6.74 -2.34 5.58
N ILE A 82 6.25 -2.89 4.48
CA ILE A 82 4.87 -2.72 4.03
C ILE A 82 4.24 -4.07 3.78
N ASN A 83 2.93 -4.17 4.05
CA ASN A 83 2.08 -5.25 3.61
C ASN A 83 1.02 -4.71 2.65
N VAL A 84 0.84 -5.36 1.51
CA VAL A 84 -0.28 -5.12 0.59
C VAL A 84 -1.20 -6.33 0.63
N LEU A 85 -2.41 -6.16 1.17
CA LEU A 85 -3.47 -7.15 1.02
C LEU A 85 -4.12 -6.96 -0.34
N VAL A 86 -3.90 -7.91 -1.24
CA VAL A 86 -4.48 -7.90 -2.59
C VAL A 86 -5.76 -8.71 -2.59
N LYS A 87 -6.84 -8.12 -3.10
CA LYS A 87 -8.05 -8.84 -3.49
C LYS A 87 -7.87 -9.33 -4.92
N GLY A 88 -7.51 -10.60 -5.08
CA GLY A 88 -7.29 -11.23 -6.38
C GLY A 88 -8.53 -11.91 -6.94
N GLN A 89 -8.35 -12.70 -8.00
CA GLN A 89 -9.41 -13.51 -8.59
C GLN A 89 -9.71 -14.74 -7.71
N GLY A 90 -10.70 -14.60 -6.83
CA GLY A 90 -11.25 -15.70 -6.03
C GLY A 90 -10.72 -15.77 -4.60
N GLU A 91 -9.49 -15.34 -4.35
CA GLU A 91 -8.91 -15.26 -3.01
C GLU A 91 -8.15 -13.95 -2.76
N SER A 92 -8.02 -13.60 -1.48
CA SER A 92 -7.19 -12.48 -1.05
C SER A 92 -5.87 -13.01 -0.49
N TYR A 93 -4.77 -12.33 -0.81
CA TYR A 93 -3.44 -12.74 -0.40
C TYR A 93 -2.61 -11.54 0.04
N ASN A 94 -1.63 -11.78 0.93
CA ASN A 94 -0.75 -10.74 1.45
C ASN A 94 0.59 -10.77 0.72
N LEU A 95 1.07 -9.61 0.31
CA LEU A 95 2.41 -9.40 -0.22
C LEU A 95 3.16 -8.49 0.73
N TYR A 96 4.40 -8.84 1.05
CA TYR A 96 5.24 -8.05 1.95
C TYR A 96 6.43 -7.49 1.21
N TYR A 97 6.81 -6.27 1.55
CA TYR A 97 7.93 -5.57 0.94
C TYR A 97 8.82 -5.01 2.03
N ASN A 98 10.12 -5.24 1.91
CA ASN A 98 11.12 -4.63 2.78
C ASN A 98 11.93 -3.60 2.00
N LYS A 99 12.27 -2.50 2.65
CA LYS A 99 13.12 -1.45 2.10
C LYS A 99 14.59 -1.73 2.40
N ASN A 100 15.40 -1.86 1.36
CA ASN A 100 16.84 -2.04 1.42
C ASN A 100 17.51 -0.81 0.78
N GLY A 101 17.81 0.21 1.60
CA GLY A 101 18.30 1.49 1.09
C GLY A 101 17.16 2.30 0.44
N SER A 102 17.25 2.53 -0.86
CA SER A 102 16.19 3.18 -1.66
C SER A 102 15.17 2.20 -2.23
N ASP A 103 15.53 0.93 -2.32
CA ASP A 103 14.81 -0.04 -3.13
C ASP A 103 13.88 -0.90 -2.27
N TRP A 104 12.78 -1.31 -2.87
CA TRP A 104 11.79 -2.18 -2.25
C TRP A 104 11.83 -3.56 -2.87
N GLU A 105 11.93 -4.58 -2.02
CA GLU A 105 12.00 -5.97 -2.46
C GLU A 105 10.88 -6.77 -1.81
N GLN A 106 10.18 -7.57 -2.62
CA GLN A 106 9.17 -8.47 -2.10
C GLN A 106 9.82 -9.54 -1.22
N THR A 107 9.26 -9.77 -0.03
CA THR A 107 9.76 -10.76 0.92
C THR A 107 8.63 -11.68 1.40
N CYS A 108 8.99 -12.88 1.86
CA CYS A 108 8.04 -13.83 2.44
C CYS A 108 7.89 -13.58 3.95
N LEU A 109 6.73 -13.92 4.53
CA LEU A 109 6.44 -13.74 5.96
C LEU A 109 7.52 -14.34 6.89
N ILE A 110 8.18 -15.42 6.46
CA ILE A 110 9.17 -16.17 7.27
C ILE A 110 10.45 -15.34 7.53
N SER A 111 10.84 -14.44 6.63
CA SER A 111 12.01 -13.57 6.84
C SER A 111 11.79 -12.48 7.91
N LYS A 112 10.52 -12.20 8.27
CA LYS A 112 10.17 -11.19 9.28
C LYS A 112 10.64 -11.58 10.68
N TYR A 113 10.51 -12.85 11.06
CA TYR A 113 10.86 -13.31 12.41
C TYR A 113 12.37 -13.40 12.67
N SER A 114 13.18 -13.36 11.61
CA SER A 114 14.65 -13.31 11.68
C SER A 114 15.24 -11.90 11.81
N LEU A 115 14.43 -10.85 11.67
CA LEU A 115 14.87 -9.44 11.78
C LEU A 115 14.43 -8.77 13.09
N VAL A 116 13.70 -9.49 13.95
CA VAL A 116 13.17 -9.01 15.24
C VAL A 116 13.81 -9.74 16.43
N ASN A 117 14.88 -10.52 16.21
CA ASN A 117 15.70 -11.14 17.25
C ASN A 117 17.17 -10.73 17.11
#